data_AF-A0A1X7L9M8-F1
#
_entry.id   AF-A0A1X7L9M8-F1
#
_cell.length_a   1.000
_cell.length_b   1.000
_cell.length_c   1.000
_cell.angle_alpha   90.00
_cell.angle_beta   90.00
_cell.angle_gamma   90.00
#
_symmetry.space_group_name_H-M   'P 1'
#
loop_
_entity.id
_entity.type
_entity.pdbx_description
1 polymer ?
#
loop_
_entity_poly.entity_id
_entity_poly.type
_entity_poly.pdbx_seq_one_letter_code
_entity_poly.pdbx_strand_id
1 'polypeptide(L)'
;MHSFWEIVYLLKTIISMYAIVNIAGKQFKVTQDQFVYAPKMEGEDGASVEFDKVLLVDNDGKVEVGAPLVKGAKVSGKILGHVKGDKVVVFKKKRRKGYKKRNGHRQDFTKVLIEKISK
;
A
#
# COMPACT_ATOMS: atom_id res chain seq x y z
N MET A 1 -35.88 5.54 17.52
CA MET A 1 -35.83 4.46 16.52
C MET A 1 -34.98 5.00 15.38
N HIS A 2 -33.65 4.89 15.49
CA HIS A 2 -32.73 5.47 14.49
C HIS A 2 -32.85 4.63 13.22
N SER A 3 -33.11 5.31 12.11
CA SER A 3 -33.38 4.66 10.83
C SER A 3 -32.16 3.86 10.41
N PHE A 4 -32.34 2.63 9.93
CA PHE A 4 -31.28 1.83 9.31
C PHE A 4 -30.53 2.65 8.23
N TRP A 5 -31.22 3.62 7.61
CA TRP A 5 -30.65 4.57 6.66
C TRP A 5 -29.70 5.59 7.29
N GLU A 6 -29.94 6.04 8.53
CA GLU A 6 -29.01 6.93 9.27
C GLU A 6 -27.72 6.22 9.65
N ILE A 7 -27.79 4.94 10.03
CA ILE A 7 -26.60 4.13 10.34
C ILE A 7 -25.76 3.89 9.08
N VAL A 8 -26.42 3.63 7.94
CA VAL A 8 -25.74 3.47 6.63
C VAL A 8 -25.15 4.79 6.14
N TYR A 9 -25.80 5.94 6.39
CA TYR A 9 -25.25 7.26 6.07
C TYR A 9 -24.11 7.67 7.02
N LEU A 10 -24.17 7.31 8.31
CA LEU A 10 -23.08 7.54 9.26
C LEU A 10 -21.81 6.75 8.88
N LEU A 11 -21.97 5.52 8.40
CA LEU A 11 -20.87 4.68 7.90
C LEU A 11 -20.25 5.23 6.60
N LYS A 12 -21.02 5.97 5.80
CA LYS A 12 -20.53 6.64 4.58
C LYS A 12 -19.89 8.00 4.85
N THR A 13 -20.06 8.53 6.07
CA THR A 13 -19.49 9.79 6.56
C THR A 13 -18.30 9.52 7.50
N ILE A 14 -17.57 8.44 7.27
CA ILE A 14 -16.19 8.30 7.74
C ILE A 14 -15.32 8.66 6.53
N ILE A 15 -15.35 9.94 6.17
CA ILE A 15 -14.24 10.49 5.41
C ILE A 15 -13.09 10.48 6.44
N SER A 16 -12.06 9.70 6.14
CA SER A 16 -10.93 9.50 7.03
C SER A 16 -9.70 9.87 6.21
N MET A 17 -8.90 10.76 6.76
CA MET A 17 -7.69 11.31 6.17
C MET A 17 -6.87 10.23 5.44
N TYR A 18 -6.64 10.42 4.14
CA TYR A 18 -5.85 9.49 3.33
C TYR A 18 -4.72 10.21 2.61
N ALA A 19 -3.63 9.49 2.36
CA ALA A 19 -2.49 9.98 1.63
C ALA A 19 -2.18 9.08 0.43
N ILE A 20 -1.58 9.66 -0.61
CA ILE A 20 -0.93 8.91 -1.69
C ILE A 20 0.57 9.03 -1.47
N VAL A 21 1.20 7.90 -1.16
CA VAL A 21 2.62 7.82 -0.82
C VAL A 21 3.37 6.97 -1.85
N ASN A 22 4.59 7.37 -2.19
CA ASN A 22 5.49 6.57 -2.99
C ASN A 22 6.34 5.67 -2.10
N ILE A 23 6.15 4.35 -2.24
CA ILE A 23 6.93 3.33 -1.54
C ILE A 23 7.65 2.49 -2.59
N ALA A 24 8.98 2.49 -2.53
CA ALA A 24 9.85 1.74 -3.45
C ALA A 24 9.50 1.94 -4.94
N GLY A 25 9.14 3.16 -5.34
CA GLY A 25 8.81 3.52 -6.72
C GLY A 25 7.36 3.26 -7.14
N LYS A 26 6.52 2.70 -6.26
CA LYS A 26 5.08 2.51 -6.51
C LYS A 26 4.23 3.42 -5.63
N GLN A 27 3.09 3.87 -6.15
CA GLN A 27 2.16 4.72 -5.41
C GLN A 27 1.12 3.87 -4.69
N PHE A 28 0.85 4.21 -3.43
CA PHE A 28 -0.16 3.56 -2.61
C PHE A 28 -1.08 4.60 -2.01
N LYS A 29 -2.39 4.38 -2.13
CA LYS A 29 -3.38 5.08 -1.32
C LYS A 29 -3.40 4.42 0.06
N VAL A 30 -3.14 5.21 1.10
CA VAL A 30 -3.04 4.73 2.48
C VAL A 30 -3.93 5.54 3.41
N THR A 31 -4.56 4.84 4.34
CA THR A 31 -5.23 5.42 5.51
C THR A 31 -4.50 5.02 6.78
N GLN A 32 -4.79 5.70 7.89
CA GLN A 32 -4.34 5.26 9.21
C GLN A 32 -4.86 3.84 9.50
N ASP A 33 -4.04 3.04 10.20
CA ASP A 33 -4.29 1.66 10.61
C ASP A 33 -4.50 0.65 9.46
N GLN A 34 -4.10 1.02 8.24
CA GLN A 34 -4.18 0.15 7.07
C GLN A 34 -2.90 -0.69 6.90
N PHE A 35 -3.07 -1.94 6.45
CA PHE A 35 -1.95 -2.76 5.97
C PHE A 35 -1.70 -2.57 4.47
N VAL A 36 -0.44 -2.43 4.10
CA VAL A 36 0.02 -2.31 2.71
C VAL A 36 1.07 -3.37 2.41
N TYR A 37 0.97 -3.99 1.24
CA TYR A 37 1.99 -4.89 0.72
C TYR A 37 2.87 -4.16 -0.28
N ALA A 38 3.97 -3.61 0.23
CA ALA A 38 4.96 -2.93 -0.59
C ALA A 38 5.92 -3.93 -1.25
N PRO A 39 6.61 -3.56 -2.34
CA PRO A 39 7.79 -4.30 -2.80
C PRO A 39 8.75 -4.57 -1.65
N LYS A 40 9.58 -5.61 -1.75
CA LYS A 40 10.56 -5.95 -0.72
C LYS A 40 11.40 -4.72 -0.34
N MET A 41 11.42 -4.40 0.95
CA MET A 41 12.21 -3.32 1.55
C MET A 41 13.21 -3.92 2.52
N GLU A 42 14.23 -3.13 2.86
CA GLU A 42 15.19 -3.48 3.90
C GLU A 42 14.62 -3.11 5.28
N GLY A 43 14.89 -3.94 6.29
CA GLY A 43 14.39 -3.77 7.67
C GLY A 43 13.96 -5.10 8.27
N GLU A 44 13.92 -5.18 9.60
CA GLU A 44 13.45 -6.37 10.32
C GLU A 44 11.96 -6.24 10.71
N ASP A 45 11.37 -7.37 11.09
CA ASP A 45 10.02 -7.42 11.64
C ASP A 45 9.94 -6.54 12.89
N GLY A 46 9.07 -5.52 12.85
CA GLY A 46 8.87 -4.55 13.91
C GLY A 46 9.64 -3.24 13.74
N ALA A 47 10.49 -3.11 12.73
CA ALA A 47 11.19 -1.86 12.44
C ALA A 47 10.21 -0.74 12.02
N SER A 48 10.47 0.48 12.50
CA SER A 48 9.74 1.67 12.07
C SER A 48 10.26 2.15 10.72
N VAL A 49 9.35 2.59 9.85
CA VAL A 49 9.64 3.10 8.51
C VAL A 49 8.95 4.44 8.31
N GLU A 50 9.69 5.41 7.79
CA GLU A 50 9.17 6.73 7.43
C GLU A 50 9.21 6.92 5.90
N PHE A 51 8.16 7.50 5.36
CA PHE A 51 8.04 7.82 3.95
C PHE A 51 7.81 9.32 3.77
N ASP A 52 8.83 10.01 3.23
CA ASP A 52 8.78 11.45 2.96
C ASP A 52 8.15 11.78 1.60
N LYS A 53 8.05 10.79 0.70
CA LYS A 53 7.56 10.97 -0.67
C LYS A 53 6.04 10.88 -0.73
N VAL A 54 5.37 11.89 -0.17
CA VAL A 54 3.90 12.02 -0.21
C VAL A 54 3.48 12.94 -1.36
N LEU A 55 2.61 12.43 -2.22
CA LEU A 55 2.14 13.09 -3.44
C LEU A 55 0.83 13.85 -3.22
N LEU A 56 -0.03 13.34 -2.33
CA LEU A 56 -1.35 13.89 -2.06
C LEU A 56 -1.72 13.58 -0.62
N VAL A 57 -2.35 14.54 0.05
CA VAL A 57 -3.03 14.34 1.33
C VAL A 57 -4.45 14.91 1.21
N ASP A 58 -5.44 14.10 1.54
CA ASP A 58 -6.84 14.48 1.66
C ASP A 58 -7.20 14.46 3.14
N ASN A 59 -7.64 15.59 3.66
CA ASN A 59 -8.16 15.73 5.01
C ASN A 59 -9.62 16.16 4.93
N ASP A 60 -10.51 15.16 4.90
CA ASP A 60 -11.97 15.31 4.91
C ASP A 60 -12.50 16.29 3.86
N GLY A 61 -12.00 16.17 2.63
CA GLY A 61 -12.41 16.97 1.48
C GLY A 61 -11.48 18.15 1.17
N LYS A 62 -10.53 18.46 2.06
CA LYS A 62 -9.40 19.37 1.72
C LYS A 62 -8.28 18.55 1.10
N VAL A 63 -8.28 18.49 -0.23
CA VAL A 63 -7.25 17.82 -1.02
C VAL A 63 -6.10 18.78 -1.27
N GLU A 64 -4.91 18.41 -0.83
CA GLU A 64 -3.68 19.07 -1.23
C GLU A 64 -2.85 18.14 -2.09
N VAL A 65 -2.58 18.60 -3.30
CA VAL A 65 -1.78 17.89 -4.30
C VAL A 65 -0.42 18.55 -4.39
N GLY A 66 0.63 17.74 -4.28
CA GLY A 66 2.00 18.20 -4.43
C GLY A 66 2.41 18.40 -5.89
N ALA A 67 3.24 19.40 -6.14
CA ALA A 67 3.95 19.59 -7.40
C ALA A 67 5.44 19.83 -7.10
N PRO A 68 6.29 18.79 -6.92
CA PRO A 68 6.10 17.36 -7.14
C PRO A 68 5.73 16.52 -5.90
N LEU A 69 5.90 17.05 -4.69
CA LEU A 69 5.57 16.42 -3.40
C LEU A 69 4.85 17.42 -2.51
N VAL A 70 4.03 16.95 -1.57
CA VAL A 70 3.40 17.80 -0.54
C VAL A 70 4.46 18.15 0.50
N LYS A 71 4.83 19.42 0.63
CA LYS A 71 5.85 19.87 1.59
C LYS A 71 5.38 19.59 3.02
N GLY A 72 6.23 18.98 3.84
CA GLY A 72 5.95 18.70 5.26
C GLY A 72 5.14 17.42 5.53
N ALA A 73 4.58 16.79 4.49
CA ALA A 73 3.83 15.56 4.66
C ALA A 73 4.77 14.36 4.86
N LYS A 74 4.48 13.55 5.88
CA LYS A 74 5.20 12.32 6.21
C LYS A 74 4.22 11.20 6.53
N VAL A 75 4.53 9.99 6.09
CA VAL A 75 3.80 8.78 6.49
C VAL A 75 4.73 7.90 7.29
N SER A 76 4.40 7.66 8.57
CA SER A 76 5.11 6.72 9.43
C SER A 76 4.35 5.40 9.51
N GLY A 77 5.08 4.31 9.50
CA GLY A 77 4.54 2.97 9.66
C GLY A 77 5.53 2.01 10.28
N LYS A 78 5.10 0.75 10.37
CA LYS A 78 5.86 -0.33 10.96
C LYS A 78 5.88 -1.54 10.04
N ILE A 79 7.05 -2.13 9.85
CA ILE A 79 7.18 -3.40 9.15
C ILE A 79 6.62 -4.50 10.05
N LEU A 80 5.60 -5.21 9.58
CA LEU A 80 5.07 -6.40 10.25
C LEU A 80 5.79 -7.67 9.80
N GLY A 81 6.36 -7.63 8.60
CA GLY A 81 7.34 -8.58 8.15
C GLY A 81 7.27 -8.88 6.67
N HIS A 82 8.11 -9.83 6.24
CA HIS A 82 8.27 -10.15 4.83
C HIS A 82 7.45 -11.37 4.42
N VAL A 83 6.66 -11.19 3.36
CA VAL A 83 5.75 -12.22 2.85
C VAL A 83 6.05 -12.54 1.38
N LYS A 84 5.81 -13.78 1.00
CA LYS A 84 5.89 -14.20 -0.40
C LYS A 84 4.49 -14.20 -1.00
N GLY A 85 4.35 -13.59 -2.16
CA GLY A 85 3.13 -13.68 -2.94
C GLY A 85 2.88 -15.08 -3.49
N ASP A 86 1.77 -15.19 -4.21
CA ASP A 86 1.36 -16.43 -4.83
C ASP A 86 2.38 -16.92 -5.87
N LYS A 87 2.46 -18.24 -6.01
CA LYS A 87 3.35 -18.86 -7.00
C LYS A 87 2.76 -18.65 -8.39
N VAL A 88 3.41 -17.81 -9.19
CA VAL A 88 3.11 -17.68 -10.61
C VAL A 88 3.91 -18.75 -11.37
N VAL A 89 3.23 -19.60 -12.13
CA VAL A 89 3.89 -20.65 -12.93
C VAL A 89 4.02 -20.18 -14.37
N VAL A 90 5.26 -19.97 -14.80
CA VAL A 90 5.58 -19.62 -16.19
C VAL A 90 5.91 -20.89 -16.96
N PHE A 91 5.02 -21.28 -17.88
CA PHE A 91 5.23 -22.43 -18.75
C PHE A 91 5.55 -21.99 -20.18
N LYS A 92 6.72 -22.38 -20.68
CA LYS A 92 7.16 -22.13 -22.06
C LYS A 92 7.18 -23.45 -22.82
N LYS A 93 6.56 -23.50 -24.00
CA LYS A 93 6.55 -24.68 -24.89
C LYS A 93 6.76 -24.24 -26.33
N LYS A 94 7.56 -24.99 -27.10
CA LYS A 94 7.69 -24.80 -28.55
C LYS A 94 7.03 -25.98 -29.29
N ARG A 95 6.26 -25.69 -30.35
CA ARG A 95 5.60 -26.71 -31.16
C ARG A 95 6.63 -27.61 -31.85
N ARG A 96 6.44 -28.94 -31.82
CA ARG A 96 7.27 -29.96 -32.52
C ARG A 96 8.78 -29.92 -32.21
N LYS A 97 9.20 -29.30 -31.11
CA LYS A 97 10.63 -29.23 -30.72
C LYS A 97 10.95 -29.93 -29.41
N GLY A 98 9.99 -30.64 -28.80
CA GLY A 98 10.15 -31.28 -27.48
C GLY A 98 10.34 -30.30 -26.31
N TYR A 99 10.72 -29.06 -26.58
CA TYR A 99 10.98 -28.02 -25.60
C TYR A 99 9.73 -27.67 -24.79
N LYS A 100 9.82 -27.95 -23.49
CA LYS A 100 8.87 -27.58 -22.44
C LYS A 100 9.68 -27.16 -21.20
N LYS A 101 9.46 -25.95 -20.71
CA LYS A 101 10.08 -25.43 -19.48
C LYS A 101 9.00 -24.88 -18.57
N ARG A 102 8.93 -25.38 -17.34
CA ARG A 102 8.06 -24.86 -16.28
C ARG A 102 8.95 -24.20 -15.24
N ASN A 103 8.77 -22.91 -15.01
CA ASN A 103 9.45 -22.18 -13.95
C ASN A 103 8.43 -21.58 -12.99
N GLY A 104 8.72 -21.63 -11.69
CA GLY A 104 7.94 -20.90 -10.69
C GLY A 104 8.56 -19.54 -10.41
N HIS A 105 7.74 -18.52 -10.26
CA HIS A 105 8.12 -17.22 -9.69
C HIS A 105 7.29 -16.98 -8.42
N ARG A 106 7.93 -16.46 -7.38
CA ARG A 106 7.25 -15.93 -6.18
C ARG A 106 7.83 -14.57 -5.91
N GLN A 107 6.97 -13.57 -5.86
CA GLN A 107 7.38 -12.20 -5.58
C GLN A 107 7.49 -12.01 -4.07
N ASP A 108 8.61 -11.45 -3.61
CA ASP A 108 8.76 -11.03 -2.21
C ASP A 108 8.11 -9.65 -2.01
N PHE A 109 7.40 -9.50 -0.90
CA PHE A 109 6.73 -8.28 -0.44
C PHE A 109 7.05 -8.02 1.03
N THR A 110 6.85 -6.77 1.45
CA THR A 110 6.92 -6.37 2.85
C THR A 110 5.55 -5.88 3.28
N LYS A 111 5.03 -6.46 4.35
CA LYS A 111 3.78 -6.02 4.96
C LYS A 111 4.08 -4.87 5.91
N VAL A 112 3.48 -3.72 5.64
CA VAL A 112 3.65 -2.49 6.43
C VAL A 112 2.31 -2.11 7.02
N LEU A 113 2.27 -1.80 8.32
CA LEU A 113 1.16 -1.13 8.97
C LEU A 113 1.40 0.37 8.92
N ILE A 114 0.42 1.14 8.46
CA ILE A 114 0.47 2.59 8.46
C ILE A 114 -0.02 3.09 9.81
N GLU A 115 0.87 3.69 10.61
CA GLU A 115 0.56 4.10 11.98
C GLU A 115 0.05 5.54 12.03
N LYS A 116 0.68 6.43 11.27
CA LYS A 116 0.32 7.86 11.28
C LYS A 116 0.64 8.52 9.97
N ILE A 117 -0.26 9.40 9.56
CA ILE A 117 -0.06 10.34 8.46
C ILE A 117 0.10 11.71 9.13
N SER A 118 1.28 12.28 9.01
CA SER A 118 1.61 13.62 9.53
C SER A 118 1.65 14.61 8.38
N LYS A 119 1.18 15.82 8.64
CA LYS A 119 1.28 16.97 7.75
C LYS A 119 1.48 18.23 8.55
#